data_AF-A0A9W6HZ26-F1
#
_entry.id   AF-A0A9W6HZ26-F1
#
_cell.length_a   1.000
_cell.length_b   1.000
_cell.length_c   1.000
_cell.angle_alpha   90.00
_cell.angle_beta   90.00
_cell.angle_gamma   90.00
#
_symmetry.space_group_name_H-M   'P 1'
#
loop_
_entity.id
_entity.type
_entity.pdbx_description
1 polymer ?
#
loop_
_entity_poly.entity_id
_entity_poly.type
_entity_poly.pdbx_seq_one_letter_code
_entity_poly.pdbx_strand_id
1 'polypeptide(L)'
;MSRFVEELRDPWGLLLGATAAGAAWAVDVHPASAAFVGVAVWLTKAGAAVFQRRGEGRTAPVVASGSQEDRWLRRAGSAAAGFGELSASMGHGPLAERIALMGPQVDDAMATLERLAAQASLTGAALARLDLDHLRQERLRLTGAREQARKELVDDIDRALASLASQLAVIDRLAETRDRVLARMESGTISIEELLARVVELSATSMTGVLEPSRVLDELADNLEGVRRGLHETEQITRDALDRQDAQDR
;
A
#
# COMPACT_ATOMS: atom_id res chain seq x y z
N MET A 1 -4.55 -25.16 -35.02
CA MET A 1 -4.98 -23.75 -35.01
C MET A 1 -6.51 -23.72 -35.04
N SER A 2 -7.15 -24.27 -34.00
CA SER A 2 -8.60 -24.54 -33.98
C SER A 2 -9.22 -24.53 -32.58
N ARG A 3 -8.48 -24.13 -31.52
CA ARG A 3 -9.00 -24.12 -30.15
C ARG A 3 -9.67 -22.80 -29.73
N PHE A 4 -9.45 -21.71 -30.49
CA PHE A 4 -10.02 -20.39 -30.21
C PHE A 4 -11.44 -20.19 -30.71
N VAL A 5 -11.91 -21.04 -31.63
CA VAL A 5 -13.26 -20.92 -32.23
C VAL A 5 -14.31 -21.65 -31.38
N GLU A 6 -13.92 -22.66 -30.61
CA GLU A 6 -14.82 -23.38 -29.70
C GLU A 6 -15.19 -22.55 -28.45
N GLU A 7 -14.31 -21.64 -28.01
CA GLU A 7 -14.49 -20.87 -26.77
C GLU A 7 -15.36 -19.62 -26.94
N LEU A 8 -15.59 -19.20 -28.19
CA LEU A 8 -16.57 -18.15 -28.53
C LEU A 8 -18.02 -18.67 -28.58
N ARG A 9 -18.22 -19.94 -28.24
CA ARG A 9 -19.53 -20.61 -28.22
C ARG A 9 -20.08 -20.78 -26.81
N ASP A 10 -19.64 -19.95 -25.86
CA ASP A 10 -20.28 -19.89 -24.54
C ASP A 10 -21.52 -18.96 -24.60
N PRO A 11 -22.75 -19.49 -24.45
CA PRO A 11 -24.01 -18.76 -24.65
C PRO A 11 -24.27 -17.62 -23.66
N TRP A 12 -23.40 -17.43 -22.67
CA TRP A 12 -23.58 -16.45 -21.59
C TRP A 12 -23.04 -15.05 -21.89
N GLY A 13 -22.17 -14.89 -22.90
CA GLY A 13 -21.63 -13.58 -23.28
C GLY A 13 -22.67 -12.64 -23.92
N LEU A 14 -23.63 -13.20 -24.66
CA LEU A 14 -24.68 -12.42 -25.32
C LEU A 14 -25.81 -12.03 -24.36
N LEU A 15 -26.06 -12.80 -23.30
CA LEU A 15 -27.07 -12.48 -22.30
C LEU A 15 -26.65 -11.32 -21.39
N LEU A 16 -25.35 -11.15 -21.11
CA LEU A 16 -24.82 -10.00 -20.35
C LEU A 16 -24.68 -8.73 -21.21
N GLY A 17 -24.40 -8.87 -22.51
CA GLY A 17 -24.40 -7.74 -23.45
C GLY A 17 -25.80 -7.14 -23.65
N ALA A 18 -26.84 -7.99 -23.70
CA ALA A 18 -28.21 -7.54 -23.89
C ALA A 18 -28.85 -6.93 -22.63
N THR A 19 -28.47 -7.37 -21.42
CA THR A 19 -28.96 -6.78 -20.16
C THR A 19 -28.24 -5.47 -19.80
N ALA A 20 -26.96 -5.31 -20.17
CA ALA A 20 -26.25 -4.04 -19.98
C ALA A 20 -26.77 -2.92 -20.91
N ALA A 21 -27.24 -3.26 -22.12
CA ALA A 21 -27.86 -2.29 -23.01
C ALA A 21 -29.30 -1.90 -22.60
N GLY A 22 -30.03 -2.78 -21.90
CA GLY A 22 -31.41 -2.55 -21.47
C GLY A 22 -31.57 -1.73 -20.18
N ALA A 23 -30.60 -1.78 -19.26
CA ALA A 23 -30.66 -1.03 -18.00
C ALA A 23 -30.25 0.45 -18.13
N ALA A 24 -29.60 0.83 -19.23
CA ALA A 24 -29.10 2.19 -19.45
C ALA A 24 -30.17 3.19 -19.95
N TRP A 25 -31.35 2.72 -20.37
CA TRP A 25 -32.42 3.60 -20.90
C TRP A 25 -33.47 4.01 -19.87
N ALA A 26 -33.43 3.45 -18.65
CA ALA A 26 -34.48 3.64 -17.65
C ALA A 26 -34.09 4.53 -16.46
N VAL A 27 -32.83 4.93 -16.36
CA VAL A 27 -32.37 5.82 -15.29
C VAL A 27 -31.55 6.92 -15.93
N ASP A 28 -32.08 8.13 -15.84
CA ASP A 28 -31.45 9.40 -16.23
C ASP A 28 -30.23 9.69 -15.32
N VAL A 29 -29.23 8.81 -15.37
CA VAL A 29 -28.01 8.89 -14.55
C VAL A 29 -26.95 9.63 -15.34
N HIS A 30 -26.51 10.73 -14.75
CA HIS A 30 -25.39 11.54 -15.18
C HIS A 30 -24.18 10.66 -15.62
N PRO A 31 -23.61 10.85 -16.82
CA PRO A 31 -22.64 9.94 -17.45
C PRO A 31 -21.25 9.89 -16.78
N ALA A 32 -21.09 10.52 -15.61
CA ALA A 32 -19.84 10.54 -14.85
C ALA A 32 -19.65 9.29 -13.95
N SER A 33 -20.71 8.53 -13.66
CA SER A 33 -20.65 7.38 -12.73
C SER A 33 -20.28 6.04 -13.40
N ALA A 34 -20.42 5.91 -14.72
CA ALA A 34 -20.15 4.65 -15.42
C ALA A 34 -18.63 4.30 -15.50
N ALA A 35 -17.74 5.30 -15.39
CA ALA A 35 -16.29 5.07 -15.45
C ALA A 35 -15.70 4.49 -14.14
N PHE A 36 -16.32 4.75 -12.98
CA PHE A 36 -15.82 4.28 -11.68
C PHE A 36 -16.10 2.79 -11.44
N VAL A 37 -17.28 2.31 -11.84
CA VAL A 37 -17.68 0.91 -11.68
C VAL A 37 -16.78 -0.02 -12.51
N GLY A 38 -16.37 0.40 -13.71
CA GLY A 38 -15.47 -0.37 -14.55
C GLY A 38 -14.09 -0.59 -13.92
N VAL A 39 -13.52 0.43 -13.27
CA VAL A 39 -12.22 0.35 -12.59
C VAL A 39 -12.31 -0.46 -11.30
N ALA A 40 -13.39 -0.30 -10.52
CA ALA A 40 -13.61 -1.07 -9.30
C ALA A 40 -13.79 -2.57 -9.59
N VAL A 41 -14.58 -2.93 -10.61
CA VAL A 41 -14.76 -4.33 -11.03
C VAL A 41 -13.48 -4.92 -11.60
N TRP A 42 -12.68 -4.12 -12.32
CA TRP A 42 -11.39 -4.59 -12.85
C TRP A 42 -10.32 -4.75 -11.76
N LEU A 43 -10.26 -3.85 -10.78
CA LEU A 43 -9.41 -3.97 -9.59
C LEU A 43 -9.82 -5.15 -8.70
N THR A 44 -11.13 -5.38 -8.54
CA THR A 44 -11.65 -6.53 -7.79
C THR A 44 -11.31 -7.85 -8.48
N LYS A 45 -11.40 -7.92 -9.82
CA LYS A 45 -11.05 -9.10 -10.60
C LYS A 45 -9.53 -9.35 -10.65
N ALA A 46 -8.72 -8.30 -10.66
CA ALA A 46 -7.26 -8.39 -10.56
C ALA A 46 -6.81 -8.82 -9.13
N GLY A 47 -7.49 -8.33 -8.09
CA GLY A 47 -7.26 -8.74 -6.70
C GLY A 47 -7.66 -10.20 -6.44
N ALA A 48 -8.79 -10.65 -6.99
CA ALA A 48 -9.23 -12.04 -6.87
C ALA A 48 -8.31 -13.04 -7.58
N ALA A 49 -7.71 -12.67 -8.72
CA ALA A 49 -6.74 -13.52 -9.43
C ALA A 49 -5.41 -13.67 -8.65
N VAL A 50 -5.02 -12.66 -7.88
CA VAL A 50 -3.87 -12.70 -6.96
C VAL A 50 -4.21 -13.51 -5.70
N PHE A 51 -5.46 -13.43 -5.23
CA PHE A 51 -5.90 -14.17 -4.05
C PHE A 51 -6.15 -15.66 -4.33
N GLN A 52 -6.63 -16.04 -5.52
CA GLN A 52 -6.85 -17.44 -5.90
C GLN A 52 -5.57 -18.22 -6.22
N ARG A 53 -4.45 -17.53 -6.47
CA ARG A 53 -3.12 -18.18 -6.61
C ARG A 53 -2.40 -18.44 -5.27
N ARG A 54 -3.02 -18.07 -4.15
CA ARG A 54 -2.45 -18.22 -2.80
C ARG A 54 -2.51 -19.66 -2.24
N GLY A 55 -3.05 -20.61 -3.01
CA GLY A 55 -3.21 -22.01 -2.61
C GLY A 55 -2.01 -22.93 -2.82
N GLU A 56 -1.06 -22.60 -3.71
CA GLU A 56 0.01 -23.55 -4.06
C GLU A 56 1.35 -22.84 -4.29
N GLY A 57 2.34 -23.14 -3.45
CA GLY A 57 3.75 -22.96 -3.78
C GLY A 57 4.35 -21.60 -3.41
N ARG A 58 5.34 -21.65 -2.52
CA ARG A 58 6.31 -20.59 -2.22
C ARG A 58 6.70 -19.80 -3.48
N THR A 59 6.39 -18.51 -3.52
CA THR A 59 6.85 -17.62 -4.60
C THR A 59 7.44 -16.34 -4.02
N ALA A 60 8.48 -15.86 -4.70
CA ALA A 60 9.35 -14.71 -4.43
C ALA A 60 8.62 -13.37 -4.10
N PRO A 61 9.33 -12.37 -3.57
CA PRO A 61 8.77 -11.37 -2.66
C PRO A 61 7.81 -10.40 -3.34
N VAL A 62 6.80 -9.97 -2.57
CA VAL A 62 5.82 -8.92 -2.93
C VAL A 62 6.51 -7.56 -3.19
N VAL A 63 7.76 -7.42 -2.76
CA VAL A 63 8.59 -6.21 -2.87
C VAL A 63 9.71 -6.44 -3.88
N ALA A 64 9.83 -5.56 -4.87
CA ALA A 64 10.86 -5.67 -5.90
C ALA A 64 12.26 -5.39 -5.34
N SER A 65 13.23 -6.25 -5.66
CA SER A 65 14.62 -6.04 -5.24
C SER A 65 15.18 -4.72 -5.75
N GLY A 66 15.84 -3.97 -4.87
CA GLY A 66 16.41 -2.65 -5.14
C GLY A 66 15.42 -1.48 -5.01
N SER A 67 14.13 -1.75 -4.74
CA SER A 67 13.13 -0.71 -4.53
C SER A 67 13.37 0.07 -3.23
N GLN A 68 12.63 1.16 -3.01
CA GLN A 68 12.76 1.94 -1.77
C GLN A 68 12.27 1.12 -0.57
N GLU A 69 11.16 0.42 -0.75
CA GLU A 69 10.53 -0.47 0.21
C GLU A 69 11.52 -1.55 0.69
N ASP A 70 12.21 -2.20 -0.25
CA ASP A 70 13.24 -3.22 0.03
C ASP A 70 14.44 -2.65 0.79
N ARG A 71 14.86 -1.42 0.50
CA ARG A 71 15.94 -0.76 1.26
C ARG A 71 15.55 -0.52 2.72
N TRP A 72 14.34 -0.03 2.96
CA TRP A 72 13.86 0.21 4.32
C TRP A 72 13.67 -1.08 5.09
N LEU A 73 13.06 -2.11 4.48
CA LEU A 73 12.92 -3.42 5.11
C LEU A 73 14.26 -4.05 5.48
N ARG A 74 15.28 -3.99 4.61
CA ARG A 74 16.60 -4.52 4.95
C ARG A 74 17.24 -3.79 6.11
N ARG A 75 17.11 -2.46 6.18
CA ARG A 75 17.65 -1.65 7.28
C ARG A 75 16.97 -2.01 8.59
N ALA A 76 15.64 -2.00 8.61
CA ALA A 76 14.84 -2.37 9.78
C ALA A 76 15.15 -3.81 10.24
N GLY A 77 15.23 -4.75 9.29
CA GLY A 77 15.58 -6.15 9.57
C GLY A 77 16.98 -6.32 10.12
N SER A 78 17.95 -5.54 9.65
CA SER A 78 19.32 -5.54 10.19
C SER A 78 19.35 -5.01 11.63
N ALA A 79 18.57 -3.97 11.91
CA ALA A 79 18.46 -3.42 13.27
C ALA A 79 17.75 -4.38 14.23
N ALA A 80 16.66 -5.03 13.78
CA ALA A 80 15.96 -6.05 14.55
C ALA A 80 16.84 -7.29 14.82
N ALA A 81 17.61 -7.74 13.83
CA ALA A 81 18.57 -8.83 14.00
C ALA A 81 19.66 -8.45 15.01
N GLY A 82 20.22 -7.24 14.92
CA GLY A 82 21.20 -6.73 15.88
C GLY A 82 20.64 -6.66 17.31
N PHE A 83 19.36 -6.31 17.45
CA PHE A 83 18.68 -6.33 18.75
C PHE A 83 18.60 -7.76 19.33
N GLY A 84 18.21 -8.74 18.52
CA GLY A 84 18.14 -10.15 18.92
C GLY A 84 19.51 -10.74 19.26
N GLU A 85 20.53 -10.45 18.46
CA GLU A 85 21.92 -10.87 18.72
C GLU A 85 22.45 -10.28 20.01
N LEU A 86 22.23 -8.98 20.24
CA LEU A 86 22.64 -8.31 21.47
C LEU A 86 21.94 -8.93 22.68
N SER A 87 20.61 -9.13 22.60
CA SER A 87 19.83 -9.78 23.66
C SER A 87 20.33 -11.20 23.98
N ALA A 88 20.70 -11.98 22.95
CA ALA A 88 21.21 -13.34 23.12
C ALA A 88 22.64 -13.38 23.68
N SER A 89 23.44 -12.36 23.39
CA SER A 89 24.82 -12.23 23.89
C SER A 89 24.90 -11.77 25.35
N MET A 90 23.84 -11.14 25.88
CA MET A 90 23.80 -10.72 27.27
C MET A 90 23.70 -11.93 28.20
N GLY A 91 24.52 -11.93 29.26
CA GLY A 91 24.42 -12.91 30.33
C GLY A 91 23.09 -12.79 31.09
N HIS A 92 22.80 -13.77 31.96
CA HIS A 92 21.59 -13.76 32.77
C HIS A 92 21.60 -12.55 33.73
N GLY A 93 20.53 -11.77 33.73
CA GLY A 93 20.37 -10.61 34.61
C GLY A 93 19.13 -9.77 34.27
N PRO A 94 18.73 -8.84 35.16
CA PRO A 94 17.48 -8.09 35.02
C PRO A 94 17.38 -7.28 33.71
N LEU A 95 18.52 -6.78 33.22
CA LEU A 95 18.59 -6.06 31.95
C LEU A 95 18.33 -6.97 30.74
N ALA A 96 18.92 -8.17 30.73
CA ALA A 96 18.76 -9.14 29.66
C ALA A 96 17.32 -9.65 29.57
N GLU A 97 16.68 -9.94 30.70
CA GLU A 97 15.26 -10.32 30.77
C GLU A 97 14.36 -9.22 30.20
N ARG A 98 14.66 -7.96 30.51
CA ARG A 98 13.84 -6.82 30.07
C ARG A 98 13.98 -6.52 28.58
N ILE A 99 15.18 -6.66 28.03
CA ILE A 99 15.42 -6.56 26.58
C ILE A 99 14.73 -7.74 25.87
N ALA A 100 14.81 -8.95 26.42
CA ALA A 100 14.12 -10.11 25.85
C ALA A 100 12.59 -9.92 25.78
N LEU A 101 12.00 -9.23 26.77
CA LEU A 101 10.56 -8.90 26.77
C LEU A 101 10.16 -7.92 25.66
N MET A 102 11.09 -7.13 25.11
CA MET A 102 10.84 -6.22 23.99
C MET A 102 10.96 -6.92 22.62
N GLY A 103 11.55 -8.11 22.55
CA GLY A 103 11.70 -8.87 21.30
C GLY A 103 10.39 -9.04 20.51
N PRO A 104 9.30 -9.53 21.13
CA PRO A 104 8.00 -9.67 20.44
C PRO A 104 7.45 -8.35 19.88
N GLN A 105 7.77 -7.21 20.50
CA GLN A 105 7.32 -5.90 20.05
C GLN A 105 8.11 -5.45 18.80
N VAL A 106 9.41 -5.76 18.74
CA VAL A 106 10.24 -5.54 17.55
C VAL A 106 9.78 -6.43 16.40
N ASP A 107 9.45 -7.69 16.67
CA ASP A 107 8.94 -8.63 15.66
C ASP A 107 7.59 -8.16 15.08
N ASP A 108 6.68 -7.65 15.92
CA ASP A 108 5.39 -7.11 15.47
C ASP A 108 5.55 -5.82 14.64
N ALA A 109 6.48 -4.94 15.03
CA ALA A 109 6.83 -3.77 14.25
C ALA A 109 7.39 -4.16 12.86
N MET A 110 8.27 -5.17 12.81
CA MET A 110 8.79 -5.73 11.56
C MET A 110 7.68 -6.33 10.68
N ALA A 111 6.79 -7.14 11.25
CA ALA A 111 5.66 -7.71 10.52
C ALA A 111 4.74 -6.62 9.94
N THR A 112 4.59 -5.50 10.66
CA THR A 112 3.81 -4.35 10.19
C THR A 112 4.52 -3.61 9.05
N LEU A 113 5.84 -3.40 9.14
CA LEU A 113 6.63 -2.83 8.06
C LEU A 113 6.58 -3.69 6.78
N GLU A 114 6.60 -5.02 6.91
CA GLU A 114 6.46 -5.95 5.78
C GLU A 114 5.09 -5.81 5.09
N ARG A 115 4.00 -5.69 5.86
CA ARG A 115 2.66 -5.45 5.31
C ARG A 115 2.59 -4.11 4.58
N LEU A 116 3.14 -3.05 5.16
CA LEU A 116 3.19 -1.72 4.53
C LEU A 116 4.02 -1.72 3.24
N ALA A 117 5.16 -2.41 3.25
CA ALA A 117 6.02 -2.58 2.07
C ALA A 117 5.31 -3.31 0.93
N ALA A 118 4.59 -4.38 1.27
CA ALA A 118 3.79 -5.14 0.33
C ALA A 118 2.69 -4.26 -0.30
N GLN A 119 1.98 -3.47 0.52
CA GLN A 119 0.96 -2.55 0.05
C GLN A 119 1.55 -1.46 -0.86
N ALA A 120 2.64 -0.80 -0.46
CA ALA A 120 3.31 0.23 -1.26
C ALA A 120 3.83 -0.33 -2.60
N SER A 121 4.33 -1.56 -2.60
CA SER A 121 4.81 -2.26 -3.79
C SER A 121 3.67 -2.58 -4.76
N LEU A 122 2.53 -3.06 -4.25
CA LEU A 122 1.34 -3.30 -5.08
C LEU A 122 0.80 -2.01 -5.68
N THR A 123 0.69 -0.94 -4.90
CA THR A 123 0.27 0.39 -5.41
C THR A 123 1.25 0.93 -6.43
N GLY A 124 2.56 0.80 -6.18
CA GLY A 124 3.61 1.21 -7.12
C GLY A 124 3.53 0.44 -8.44
N ALA A 125 3.32 -0.88 -8.39
CA ALA A 125 3.14 -1.70 -9.58
C ALA A 125 1.85 -1.37 -10.35
N ALA A 126 0.77 -1.03 -9.65
CA ALA A 126 -0.45 -0.56 -10.28
C ALA A 126 -0.25 0.79 -10.98
N LEU A 127 0.39 1.76 -10.31
CA LEU A 127 0.73 3.07 -10.88
C LEU A 127 1.65 2.94 -12.11
N ALA A 128 2.66 2.06 -12.06
CA ALA A 128 3.57 1.85 -13.17
C ALA A 128 2.90 1.24 -14.42
N ARG A 129 1.73 0.58 -14.26
CA ARG A 129 0.93 0.09 -15.39
C ARG A 129 0.03 1.16 -16.01
N LEU A 130 -0.23 2.24 -15.28
CA LEU A 130 -1.02 3.37 -15.78
C LEU A 130 -0.07 4.29 -16.56
N ASP A 131 -0.32 4.43 -17.86
CA ASP A 131 0.46 5.32 -18.71
C ASP A 131 0.04 6.78 -18.47
N LEU A 132 0.60 7.35 -17.40
CA LEU A 132 0.34 8.72 -16.95
C LEU A 132 0.68 9.74 -18.04
N ASP A 133 1.74 9.50 -18.80
CA ASP A 133 2.18 10.38 -19.87
C ASP A 133 1.19 10.35 -21.03
N HIS A 134 0.69 9.17 -21.39
CA HIS A 134 -0.38 9.04 -22.37
C HIS A 134 -1.66 9.77 -21.93
N LEU A 135 -2.10 9.60 -20.68
CA LEU A 135 -3.30 10.29 -20.17
C LEU A 135 -3.14 11.81 -20.17
N ARG A 136 -1.95 12.33 -19.83
CA ARG A 136 -1.64 13.76 -19.88
C ARG A 136 -1.60 14.29 -21.31
N GLN A 137 -1.00 13.54 -22.23
CA GLN A 137 -0.98 13.89 -23.66
C GLN A 137 -2.39 13.90 -24.24
N GLU A 138 -3.22 12.92 -23.90
CA GLU A 138 -4.59 12.84 -24.37
C GLU A 138 -5.44 14.01 -23.86
N ARG A 139 -5.24 14.40 -22.59
CA ARG A 139 -5.86 15.61 -22.03
C ARG A 139 -5.45 16.87 -22.81
N LEU A 140 -4.16 17.03 -23.12
CA LEU A 140 -3.67 18.17 -23.91
C LEU A 140 -4.26 18.16 -25.32
N ARG A 141 -4.32 16.99 -25.96
CA ARG A 141 -4.92 16.79 -27.28
C ARG A 141 -6.39 17.19 -27.30
N LEU A 142 -7.17 16.72 -26.32
CA LEU A 142 -8.60 17.04 -26.21
C LEU A 142 -8.85 18.50 -25.83
N THR A 143 -7.97 19.11 -25.03
CA THR A 143 -8.04 20.54 -24.72
C THR A 143 -7.85 21.38 -25.97
N GLY A 144 -6.86 21.06 -26.81
CA GLY A 144 -6.67 21.72 -28.11
C GLY A 144 -7.82 21.44 -29.09
N ALA A 145 -8.36 20.22 -29.10
CA ALA A 145 -9.52 19.88 -29.92
C ALA A 145 -10.77 20.67 -29.53
N ARG A 146 -10.96 20.94 -28.23
CA ARG A 146 -12.06 21.76 -27.71
C ARG A 146 -12.04 23.18 -28.27
N GLU A 147 -10.87 23.80 -28.37
CA GLU A 147 -10.71 25.17 -28.89
C GLU A 147 -11.13 25.29 -30.36
N GLN A 148 -11.02 24.20 -31.12
CA GLN A 148 -11.32 24.15 -32.55
C GLN A 148 -12.67 23.46 -32.85
N ALA A 149 -13.38 23.00 -31.81
CA ALA A 149 -14.58 22.20 -31.96
C ALA A 149 -15.78 23.04 -32.43
N ARG A 150 -16.63 22.41 -33.24
CA ARG A 150 -17.97 22.93 -33.55
C ARG A 150 -18.85 22.80 -32.30
N LYS A 151 -19.84 23.70 -32.15
CA LYS A 151 -20.73 23.75 -30.97
C LYS A 151 -21.34 22.38 -30.60
N GLU A 152 -21.66 21.56 -31.59
CA GLU A 152 -22.26 20.21 -31.39
C GLU A 152 -21.31 19.20 -30.73
N LEU A 153 -19.99 19.38 -30.85
CA LEU A 153 -18.97 18.47 -30.33
C LEU A 153 -18.36 18.93 -29.00
N VAL A 154 -18.63 20.18 -28.59
CA VAL A 154 -18.05 20.76 -27.37
C VAL A 154 -18.47 19.96 -26.13
N ASP A 155 -19.75 19.61 -26.02
CA ASP A 155 -20.28 18.91 -24.84
C ASP A 155 -19.69 17.50 -24.70
N ASP A 156 -19.47 16.80 -25.81
CA ASP A 156 -18.85 15.47 -25.82
C ASP A 156 -17.37 15.53 -25.44
N ILE A 157 -16.64 16.55 -25.94
CA ILE A 157 -15.24 16.79 -25.56
C ILE A 157 -15.15 17.17 -24.07
N ASP A 158 -16.06 18.00 -23.57
CA ASP A 158 -16.10 18.39 -22.16
C ASP A 158 -16.37 17.20 -21.25
N ARG A 159 -17.24 16.27 -21.65
CA ARG A 159 -17.48 15.02 -20.92
C ARG A 159 -16.23 14.13 -20.91
N ALA A 160 -15.52 14.01 -22.03
CA ALA A 160 -14.27 13.25 -22.10
C ALA A 160 -13.17 13.86 -21.23
N LEU A 161 -13.02 15.19 -21.25
CA LEU A 161 -12.08 15.92 -20.41
C LEU A 161 -12.41 15.76 -18.92
N ALA A 162 -13.68 15.80 -18.54
CA ALA A 162 -14.11 15.55 -17.16
C ALA A 162 -13.77 14.12 -16.70
N SER A 163 -13.97 13.12 -17.57
CA SER A 163 -13.59 11.73 -17.27
C SER A 163 -12.07 11.57 -17.07
N LEU A 164 -11.26 12.14 -17.96
CA LEU A 164 -9.79 12.12 -17.83
C LEU A 164 -9.29 12.85 -16.58
N ALA A 165 -9.90 14.00 -16.26
CA ALA A 165 -9.57 14.74 -15.04
C ALA A 165 -9.84 13.90 -13.78
N SER A 166 -10.96 13.16 -13.78
CA SER A 166 -11.29 12.24 -12.68
C SER A 166 -10.30 11.09 -12.55
N GLN A 167 -9.89 10.49 -13.67
CA GLN A 167 -8.87 9.43 -13.68
C GLN A 167 -7.52 9.93 -13.15
N LEU A 168 -7.05 11.08 -13.61
CA LEU A 168 -5.81 11.69 -13.13
C LEU A 168 -5.89 12.00 -11.62
N ALA A 169 -7.01 12.51 -11.13
CA ALA A 169 -7.20 12.77 -9.71
C ALA A 169 -7.14 11.49 -8.85
N VAL A 170 -7.65 10.35 -9.35
CA VAL A 170 -7.50 9.05 -8.67
C VAL A 170 -6.04 8.63 -8.63
N ILE A 171 -5.31 8.78 -9.75
CA ILE A 171 -3.90 8.42 -9.85
C ILE A 171 -3.05 9.25 -8.87
N ASP A 172 -3.28 10.57 -8.82
CA ASP A 172 -2.57 11.47 -7.92
C ASP A 172 -2.81 11.08 -6.45
N ARG A 173 -4.05 10.74 -6.07
CA ARG A 173 -4.37 10.26 -4.71
C ARG A 173 -3.67 8.94 -4.37
N LEU A 174 -3.58 8.01 -5.33
CA LEU A 174 -2.88 6.73 -5.13
C LEU A 174 -1.37 6.94 -4.97
N ALA A 175 -0.78 7.83 -5.76
CA ALA A 175 0.63 8.21 -5.66
C ALA A 175 0.92 8.84 -4.30
N GLU A 176 0.12 9.81 -3.87
CA GLU A 176 0.26 10.46 -2.57
C GLU A 176 0.12 9.45 -1.42
N THR A 177 -0.84 8.53 -1.51
CA THR A 177 -1.03 7.47 -0.50
C THR A 177 0.21 6.58 -0.41
N ARG A 178 0.80 6.19 -1.55
CA ARG A 178 2.05 5.41 -1.57
C ARG A 178 3.20 6.17 -0.92
N ASP A 179 3.35 7.46 -1.21
CA ASP A 179 4.42 8.29 -0.65
C ASP A 179 4.29 8.42 0.87
N ARG A 180 3.06 8.56 1.38
CA ARG A 180 2.81 8.54 2.84
C ARG A 180 3.19 7.21 3.48
N VAL A 181 2.89 6.07 2.83
CA VAL A 181 3.30 4.75 3.32
C VAL A 181 4.82 4.63 3.34
N LEU A 182 5.52 5.09 2.30
CA LEU A 182 6.99 5.08 2.25
C LEU A 182 7.61 5.94 3.36
N ALA A 183 7.12 7.16 3.56
CA ALA A 183 7.57 8.02 4.66
C ALA A 183 7.32 7.36 6.03
N ARG A 184 6.21 6.60 6.16
CA ARG A 184 5.92 5.86 7.39
C ARG A 184 6.89 4.71 7.62
N MET A 185 7.24 3.96 6.58
CA MET A 185 8.24 2.90 6.66
C MET A 185 9.61 3.45 7.04
N GLU A 186 10.01 4.59 6.46
CA GLU A 186 11.24 5.28 6.80
C GLU A 186 11.27 5.68 8.28
N SER A 187 10.22 6.36 8.76
CA SER A 187 10.09 6.74 10.17
C SER A 187 10.14 5.52 11.10
N GLY A 188 9.40 4.44 10.79
CA GLY A 188 9.42 3.22 11.60
C GLY A 188 10.78 2.54 11.63
N THR A 189 11.49 2.54 10.50
CA THR A 189 12.86 2.00 10.40
C THR A 189 13.83 2.79 11.28
N ILE A 190 13.79 4.13 11.21
CA ILE A 190 14.64 5.00 12.02
C ILE A 190 14.40 4.76 13.51
N SER A 191 13.14 4.59 13.93
CA SER A 191 12.83 4.32 15.34
C SER A 191 13.36 2.96 15.83
N ILE A 192 13.35 1.92 14.99
CA ILE A 192 13.95 0.62 15.34
C ILE A 192 15.48 0.73 15.44
N GLU A 193 16.11 1.50 14.54
CA GLU A 193 17.55 1.76 14.59
C GLU A 193 17.95 2.55 15.85
N GLU A 194 17.16 3.56 16.24
CA GLU A 194 17.36 4.32 17.47
C GLU A 194 17.23 3.43 18.71
N LEU A 195 16.24 2.54 18.73
CA LEU A 195 16.05 1.57 19.81
C LEU A 195 17.26 0.65 19.96
N LEU A 196 17.81 0.14 18.85
CA LEU A 196 19.04 -0.64 18.88
C LEU A 196 20.21 0.17 19.44
N ALA A 197 20.40 1.41 18.96
CA ALA A 197 21.48 2.28 19.42
C ALA A 197 21.42 2.52 20.94
N ARG A 198 20.22 2.74 21.47
CA ARG A 198 19.98 2.96 22.89
C ARG A 198 20.21 1.70 23.73
N VAL A 199 19.87 0.51 23.21
CA VAL A 199 20.15 -0.77 23.88
C VAL A 199 21.66 -1.03 23.91
N VAL A 200 22.37 -0.71 22.82
CA VAL A 200 23.84 -0.75 22.78
C VAL A 200 24.45 0.20 23.82
N GLU A 201 23.98 1.45 23.89
CA GLU A 201 24.42 2.44 24.89
C GLU A 201 24.20 1.93 26.33
N LEU A 202 23.03 1.35 26.61
CA LEU A 202 22.69 0.81 27.91
C LEU A 202 23.55 -0.42 28.25
N SER A 203 23.83 -1.28 27.28
CA SER A 203 24.72 -2.42 27.47
C SER A 203 26.13 -1.97 27.86
N ALA A 204 26.68 -0.97 27.16
CA ALA A 204 28.01 -0.42 27.44
C ALA A 204 28.07 0.25 28.82
N THR A 205 27.00 0.94 29.22
CA THR A 205 26.94 1.64 30.52
C THR A 205 26.66 0.68 31.68
N SER A 206 25.93 -0.42 31.45
CA SER A 206 25.71 -1.45 32.47
C SER A 206 27.03 -2.13 32.90
N MET A 207 28.00 -2.21 31.99
CA MET A 207 29.35 -2.73 32.28
C MET A 207 30.17 -1.77 33.17
N THR A 208 29.87 -0.47 33.17
CA THR A 208 30.59 0.53 33.96
C THR A 208 29.94 0.83 35.31
N GLY A 209 28.71 0.36 35.55
CA GLY A 209 28.02 0.47 36.84
C GLY A 209 27.50 1.88 37.19
N VAL A 210 27.38 2.77 36.21
CA VAL A 210 27.14 4.22 36.43
C VAL A 210 25.66 4.64 36.44
N LEU A 211 24.71 3.80 36.00
CA LEU A 211 23.30 4.16 35.87
C LEU A 211 22.32 3.16 36.50
N GLU A 212 21.16 3.67 36.92
CA GLU A 212 19.95 2.90 37.27
C GLU A 212 19.27 2.40 35.97
N PRO A 213 19.46 1.12 35.57
CA PRO A 213 19.05 0.62 34.26
C PRO A 213 17.53 0.62 34.06
N SER A 214 16.76 0.55 35.16
CA SER A 214 15.31 0.41 35.13
C SER A 214 14.58 1.58 34.49
N ARG A 215 15.00 2.83 34.75
CA ARG A 215 14.32 4.04 34.25
C ARG A 215 14.53 4.24 32.74
N VAL A 216 15.70 3.91 32.24
CA VAL A 216 16.00 3.99 30.79
C VAL A 216 15.24 2.91 30.02
N LEU A 217 15.03 1.74 30.64
CA LEU A 217 14.24 0.65 30.06
C LEU A 217 12.74 0.94 30.01
N ASP A 218 12.19 1.62 31.02
CA ASP A 218 10.80 2.09 31.00
C ASP A 218 10.57 3.07 29.83
N GLU A 219 11.48 4.04 29.66
CA GLU A 219 11.42 5.01 28.56
C GLU A 219 11.56 4.35 27.18
N LEU A 220 12.38 3.31 27.07
CA LEU A 220 12.54 2.49 25.86
C LEU A 220 11.28 1.68 25.51
N ALA A 221 10.64 1.07 26.51
CA ALA A 221 9.40 0.34 26.34
C ALA A 221 8.26 1.28 25.92
N ASP A 222 8.19 2.47 26.51
CA ASP A 222 7.22 3.50 26.16
C ASP A 222 7.44 4.03 24.73
N ASN A 223 8.69 4.24 24.32
CA ASN A 223 9.02 4.66 22.96
C ASN A 223 8.68 3.57 21.93
N LEU A 224 8.99 2.29 22.21
CA LEU A 224 8.64 1.18 21.33
C LEU A 224 7.13 0.99 21.22
N GLU A 225 6.41 1.09 22.34
CA GLU A 225 4.95 1.06 22.36
C GLU A 225 4.35 2.25 21.61
N GLY A 226 4.97 3.44 21.67
CA GLY A 226 4.61 4.60 20.87
C GLY A 226 4.80 4.38 19.36
N VAL A 227 5.91 3.76 18.96
CA VAL A 227 6.17 3.38 17.57
C VAL A 227 5.16 2.34 17.09
N ARG A 228 4.92 1.28 17.88
CA ARG A 228 3.95 0.23 17.57
C ARG A 228 2.55 0.81 17.42
N ARG A 229 2.09 1.61 18.40
CA ARG A 229 0.78 2.25 18.37
C ARG A 229 0.66 3.17 17.16
N GLY A 230 1.68 3.96 16.89
CA GLY A 230 1.70 4.82 15.72
C GLY A 230 1.61 4.01 14.41
N LEU A 231 2.33 2.91 14.28
CA LEU A 231 2.30 2.07 13.07
C LEU A 231 0.91 1.43 12.90
N HIS A 232 0.32 0.93 13.98
CA HIS A 232 -1.04 0.37 13.96
C HIS A 232 -2.14 1.39 13.70
N GLU A 233 -2.08 2.58 14.31
CA GLU A 233 -3.02 3.67 14.03
C GLU A 233 -2.96 4.07 12.56
N THR A 234 -1.77 4.05 11.95
CA THR A 234 -1.61 4.37 10.52
C THR A 234 -2.18 3.26 9.63
N GLU A 235 -1.95 2.00 9.99
CA GLU A 235 -2.56 0.85 9.31
C GLU A 235 -4.09 0.92 9.38
N GLN A 236 -4.64 1.25 10.55
CA GLN A 236 -6.08 1.42 10.76
C GLN A 236 -6.63 2.60 9.96
N ILE A 237 -6.00 3.78 9.98
CA ILE A 237 -6.43 4.94 9.17
C ILE A 237 -6.43 4.60 7.68
N THR A 238 -5.41 3.86 7.23
CA THR A 238 -5.31 3.46 5.82
C THR A 238 -6.40 2.45 5.45
N ARG A 239 -6.69 1.48 6.33
CA ARG A 239 -7.76 0.49 6.16
C ARG A 239 -9.15 1.13 6.21
N ASP A 240 -9.39 2.00 7.19
CA ASP A 240 -10.62 2.78 7.36
C ASP A 240 -10.90 3.71 6.17
N ALA A 241 -9.85 4.30 5.58
CA ALA A 241 -9.99 5.13 4.39
C ALA A 241 -10.43 4.30 3.18
N LEU A 242 -9.96 3.05 3.08
CA LEU A 242 -10.39 2.11 2.04
C LEU A 242 -11.82 1.60 2.32
N ASP A 243 -12.15 1.23 3.56
CA ASP A 243 -13.46 0.68 3.94
C ASP A 243 -14.60 1.71 3.89
N ARG A 244 -14.34 2.99 4.23
CA ARG A 244 -15.34 4.06 4.08
C ARG A 244 -15.73 4.31 2.63
N GLN A 245 -14.85 4.03 1.67
CA GLN A 245 -15.20 4.13 0.25
C GLN A 245 -16.17 3.02 -0.18
N ASP A 246 -16.04 1.81 0.37
CA ASP A 246 -16.94 0.69 0.09
C ASP A 246 -18.35 0.87 0.70
N ALA A 247 -18.46 1.63 1.79
CA ALA A 247 -19.75 1.94 2.44
C ALA A 247 -20.51 3.09 1.78
N GLN A 248 -19.84 3.92 0.97
CA GLN A 248 -20.44 5.07 0.30
C GLN A 248 -21.02 4.73 -1.09
N ASP A 249 -20.72 3.52 -1.59
CA ASP A 249 -21.20 2.95 -2.86
C ASP A 249 -22.30 1.85 -2.66
N ARG A 250 -22.91 1.77 -1.47
CA ARG A 250 -24.11 0.95 -1.16
C ARG A 250 -25.31 1.81 -0.85
#